data_AF-A0A1F8X5R3-F1
#
_entry.id   AF-A0A1F8X5R3-F1
#
_cell.length_a   1.000
_cell.length_b   1.000
_cell.length_c   1.000
_cell.angle_alpha   90.00
_cell.angle_beta   90.00
_cell.angle_gamma   90.00
#
_symmetry.space_group_name_H-M   'P 1'
#
loop_
_entity.id
_entity.type
_entity.pdbx_description
1 polymer ?
#
loop_
_entity_poly.entity_id
_entity_poly.type
_entity_poly.pdbx_seq_one_letter_code
_entity_poly.pdbx_strand_id
1 'polypeptide(L)'
;MKSMKLIKNAGAPDARMRGAIEHCADRLIRAGIGLSGVVLTGSFARGEGTLVEENGKLKVLSDVEFLAVVEDGKGLSGISARLKQEEAALGDELKEMGVDCKIDVTPALRRYFRNARPSIFAYELKAHGQVLRGESRVLDDMPSFSRSDIPRMDAFYLLNNRIMEQLENYCSLSSGNHGAAEKAAYGIAKFYLDLATSILTFEGAYVPTYRARAGALKTLRPAGLMETEEYAGLLRKVDHWTSVKLSPTRSVFTQEAERALSDWKELAGYVHEVWRWELSAILAMNGETALLARRFAAECASSEAAVQWLKLAYRAIRIRKLRGLAGARFSLRHPRHLLYMNAALRYFKLSGAAEGDGMSSSIASTMPLKTRALGSESIPELVSFWTDYFRNC
;
A
#
# COMPACT_ATOMS: atom_id res chain seq x y z
N MET A 1 20.21 -24.55 -16.78
CA MET A 1 19.43 -23.43 -17.37
C MET A 1 17.95 -23.80 -17.34
N LYS A 2 17.19 -23.35 -16.34
CA LYS A 2 15.72 -23.44 -16.38
C LYS A 2 15.19 -22.22 -17.13
N SER A 3 14.40 -22.50 -18.17
CA SER A 3 13.71 -21.52 -19.01
C SER A 3 12.89 -20.55 -18.16
N MET A 4 13.15 -19.26 -18.41
CA MET A 4 12.46 -18.10 -17.86
C MET A 4 10.98 -18.13 -18.28
N LYS A 5 10.08 -18.58 -17.39
CA LYS A 5 8.63 -18.47 -17.61
C LYS A 5 8.15 -17.09 -17.16
N LEU A 6 8.37 -16.09 -18.02
CA LEU A 6 7.80 -14.74 -17.90
C LEU A 6 6.73 -14.54 -19.00
N ILE A 7 5.47 -14.63 -18.56
CA ILE A 7 4.23 -13.97 -19.03
C ILE A 7 3.75 -14.20 -20.49
N LYS A 8 2.48 -14.63 -20.57
CA LYS A 8 1.61 -14.58 -21.75
C LYS A 8 1.19 -13.14 -22.05
N ASN A 9 2.04 -12.40 -22.75
CA ASN A 9 1.73 -11.32 -23.69
C ASN A 9 3.09 -10.79 -24.13
N ALA A 10 3.47 -11.07 -25.37
CA ALA A 10 4.77 -10.68 -25.94
C ALA A 10 4.56 -9.48 -26.87
N GLY A 11 4.05 -8.37 -26.32
CA GLY A 11 3.99 -7.09 -27.03
C GLY A 11 5.34 -6.37 -27.01
N ALA A 12 5.56 -5.44 -27.95
CA ALA A 12 6.76 -4.58 -27.93
C ALA A 12 6.92 -3.75 -26.62
N PRO A 13 5.85 -3.23 -25.98
CA PRO A 13 5.95 -2.56 -24.69
C PRO A 13 6.49 -3.47 -23.57
N ASP A 14 6.09 -4.73 -23.56
CA ASP A 14 6.52 -5.71 -22.55
C ASP A 14 8.01 -6.05 -22.69
N ALA A 15 8.52 -6.10 -23.93
CA ALA A 15 9.94 -6.32 -24.21
C ALA A 15 10.80 -5.13 -23.75
N ARG A 16 10.36 -3.89 -24.02
CA ARG A 16 11.04 -2.67 -23.54
C ARG A 16 11.09 -2.62 -22.02
N MET A 17 9.96 -2.91 -21.35
CA MET A 17 9.90 -2.93 -19.90
C MET A 17 10.81 -4.02 -19.30
N ARG A 18 10.86 -5.20 -19.92
CA ARG A 18 11.76 -6.27 -19.51
C ARG A 18 13.22 -5.82 -19.60
N GLY A 19 13.61 -5.18 -20.70
CA GLY A 19 14.96 -4.60 -20.84
C GLY A 19 15.28 -3.59 -19.75
N ALA A 20 14.34 -2.71 -19.39
CA ALA A 20 14.49 -1.76 -18.30
C ALA A 20 14.67 -2.45 -16.93
N ILE A 21 13.89 -3.49 -16.64
CA ILE A 21 14.01 -4.27 -15.39
C ILE A 21 15.38 -4.94 -15.28
N GLU A 22 15.85 -5.58 -16.36
CA GLU A 22 17.18 -6.22 -16.41
C GLU A 22 18.30 -5.18 -16.23
N HIS A 23 18.19 -4.02 -16.89
CA HIS A 23 19.13 -2.90 -16.72
C HIS A 23 19.22 -2.43 -15.27
N CYS A 24 18.07 -2.27 -14.60
CA CYS A 24 18.02 -1.90 -13.19
C CYS A 24 18.76 -2.91 -12.31
N ALA A 25 18.46 -4.21 -12.47
CA ALA A 25 19.09 -5.26 -11.68
C ALA A 25 20.62 -5.30 -11.89
N ASP A 26 21.08 -5.14 -13.14
CA ASP A 26 22.49 -5.08 -13.48
C ASP A 26 23.20 -3.85 -12.87
N ARG A 27 22.57 -2.68 -12.96
CA ARG A 27 23.11 -1.44 -12.40
C ARG A 27 23.25 -1.51 -10.88
N LEU A 28 22.25 -2.10 -10.19
CA LEU A 28 22.26 -2.28 -8.73
C LEU A 28 23.41 -3.18 -8.27
N ILE A 29 23.70 -4.26 -9.00
CA ILE A 29 24.85 -5.12 -8.71
C ILE A 29 26.17 -4.37 -8.97
N ARG A 30 26.29 -3.67 -10.11
CA ARG A 30 27.50 -2.93 -10.49
C ARG A 30 27.80 -1.72 -9.60
N ALA A 31 26.80 -1.20 -8.88
CA ALA A 31 26.98 -0.07 -7.95
C ALA A 31 27.96 -0.38 -6.80
N GLY A 32 28.38 -1.64 -6.60
CA GLY A 32 29.38 -1.99 -5.60
C GLY A 32 28.89 -1.73 -4.17
N ILE A 33 27.58 -1.86 -3.93
CA ILE A 33 26.95 -1.72 -2.60
C ILE A 33 27.15 -3.00 -1.76
N GLY A 34 27.70 -4.06 -2.37
CA GLY A 34 27.94 -5.34 -1.72
C GLY A 34 26.65 -6.15 -1.56
N LEU A 35 25.74 -6.03 -2.53
CA LEU A 35 24.55 -6.86 -2.65
C LEU A 35 24.94 -8.27 -3.09
N SER A 36 24.30 -9.30 -2.53
CA SER A 36 24.46 -10.68 -2.98
C SER A 36 23.40 -11.13 -3.98
N GLY A 37 22.38 -10.30 -4.22
CA GLY A 37 21.38 -10.54 -5.24
C GLY A 37 20.35 -9.41 -5.37
N VAL A 38 19.52 -9.54 -6.40
CA VAL A 38 18.38 -8.63 -6.67
C VAL A 38 17.18 -9.50 -7.02
N VAL A 39 16.07 -9.29 -6.32
CA VAL A 39 14.81 -9.99 -6.53
C VAL A 39 13.74 -9.00 -6.95
N LEU A 40 13.07 -9.25 -8.07
CA LEU A 40 11.88 -8.50 -8.50
C LEU A 40 10.66 -8.99 -7.70
N THR A 41 9.85 -8.06 -7.21
CA THR A 41 8.60 -8.33 -6.51
C THR A 41 7.44 -7.48 -7.08
N GLY A 42 6.29 -7.51 -6.44
CA GLY A 42 5.15 -6.67 -6.79
C GLY A 42 4.44 -7.07 -8.08
N SER A 43 3.73 -6.12 -8.67
CA SER A 43 2.88 -6.37 -9.85
C SER A 43 3.67 -6.83 -11.07
N PHE A 44 4.91 -6.36 -11.25
CA PHE A 44 5.76 -6.80 -12.37
C PHE A 44 6.20 -8.26 -12.24
N ALA A 45 6.53 -8.71 -11.02
CA ALA A 45 6.86 -10.12 -10.78
C ALA A 45 5.68 -11.06 -11.08
N ARG A 46 4.44 -10.59 -10.86
CA ARG A 46 3.20 -11.30 -11.19
C ARG A 46 2.79 -11.21 -12.66
N GLY A 47 3.38 -10.30 -13.43
CA GLY A 47 2.94 -9.97 -14.79
C GLY A 47 1.63 -9.19 -14.87
N GLU A 48 1.36 -8.40 -13.84
CA GLU A 48 0.19 -7.53 -13.73
C GLU A 48 0.61 -6.04 -13.59
N GLY A 49 1.84 -5.72 -14.01
CA GLY A 49 2.31 -4.34 -14.11
C GLY A 49 1.47 -3.53 -15.09
N THR A 50 1.25 -2.26 -14.78
CA THR A 50 0.41 -1.37 -15.59
C THR A 50 1.28 -0.42 -16.40
N LEU A 51 1.17 -0.55 -17.72
CA LEU A 51 1.96 0.16 -18.71
C LEU A 51 1.04 0.94 -19.64
N VAL A 52 1.41 2.17 -19.98
CA VAL A 52 0.74 3.00 -20.98
C VAL A 52 1.80 3.53 -21.94
N GLU A 53 1.61 3.34 -23.24
CA GLU A 53 2.49 3.92 -24.25
C GLU A 53 1.90 5.24 -24.77
N GLU A 54 2.68 6.32 -24.72
CA GLU A 54 2.29 7.65 -25.17
C GLU A 54 3.45 8.31 -25.93
N ASN A 55 3.20 8.74 -27.17
CA ASN A 55 4.19 9.44 -28.01
C ASN A 55 5.54 8.69 -28.12
N GLY A 56 5.50 7.35 -28.22
CA GLY A 56 6.69 6.48 -28.28
C GLY A 56 7.40 6.28 -26.93
N LYS A 57 6.93 6.91 -25.85
CA LYS A 57 7.43 6.73 -24.49
C LYS A 57 6.55 5.75 -23.72
N LEU A 58 7.20 4.94 -22.88
CA LEU A 58 6.52 4.00 -22.00
C LEU A 58 6.34 4.65 -20.64
N LYS A 59 5.09 4.95 -20.25
CA LYS A 59 4.74 5.42 -18.91
C LYS A 59 4.30 4.23 -18.07
N VAL A 60 4.98 4.04 -16.95
CA VAL A 60 4.73 2.94 -16.02
C VAL A 60 3.90 3.46 -14.85
N LEU A 61 2.64 3.04 -14.76
CA LEU A 61 1.73 3.53 -13.70
C LEU A 61 1.92 2.77 -12.37
N SER A 62 2.44 1.54 -12.42
CA SER A 62 2.85 0.79 -11.23
C SER A 62 4.33 0.97 -10.92
N ASP A 63 4.68 0.94 -9.65
CA ASP A 63 6.07 0.94 -9.22
C ASP A 63 6.75 -0.37 -9.65
N VAL A 64 8.04 -0.30 -9.99
CA VAL A 64 8.90 -1.49 -10.14
C VAL A 64 9.65 -1.68 -8.83
N GLU A 65 9.34 -2.77 -8.15
CA GLU A 65 9.79 -3.05 -6.80
C GLU A 65 10.87 -4.14 -6.80
N PHE A 66 12.01 -3.84 -6.19
CA PHE A 66 13.12 -4.76 -6.01
C PHE A 66 13.42 -4.98 -4.52
N LEU A 67 13.77 -6.22 -4.18
CA LEU A 67 14.50 -6.52 -2.95
C LEU A 67 15.99 -6.66 -3.29
N ALA A 68 16.81 -5.75 -2.74
CA ALA A 68 18.26 -5.84 -2.80
C ALA A 68 18.74 -6.77 -1.69
N VAL A 69 19.22 -7.96 -2.05
CA VAL A 69 19.64 -8.99 -1.08
C VAL A 69 20.99 -8.61 -0.47
N VAL A 70 21.03 -8.58 0.85
CA VAL A 70 22.19 -8.19 1.65
C VAL A 70 22.57 -9.33 2.57
N GLU A 71 23.86 -9.66 2.63
CA GLU A 71 24.35 -10.67 3.57
C GLU A 71 24.10 -10.30 5.03
N ASP A 72 23.88 -11.32 5.86
CA ASP A 72 23.70 -11.13 7.29
C ASP A 72 24.95 -10.50 7.93
N GLY A 73 24.75 -9.71 8.99
CA GLY A 73 25.82 -8.96 9.65
C GLY A 73 26.17 -7.61 9.01
N LYS A 74 25.70 -7.31 7.79
CA LYS A 74 25.86 -5.97 7.21
C LYS A 74 24.85 -4.97 7.79
N GLY A 75 25.30 -3.73 8.01
CA GLY A 75 24.46 -2.63 8.47
C GLY A 75 23.58 -2.09 7.35
N LEU A 76 22.26 -2.07 7.56
CA LEU A 76 21.30 -1.63 6.54
C LEU A 76 21.29 -0.11 6.33
N SER A 77 21.58 0.70 7.34
CA SER A 77 21.42 2.16 7.24
C SER A 77 22.25 2.80 6.13
N GLY A 78 23.52 2.42 6.00
CA GLY A 78 24.39 2.89 4.92
C GLY A 78 23.99 2.34 3.55
N ILE A 79 23.53 1.10 3.50
CA ILE A 79 23.05 0.45 2.26
C ILE A 79 21.77 1.13 1.76
N SER A 80 20.77 1.34 2.63
CA SER A 80 19.53 2.03 2.29
C SER A 80 19.78 3.43 1.72
N ALA A 81 20.72 4.19 2.31
CA ALA A 81 21.04 5.53 1.80
C ALA A 81 21.64 5.49 0.38
N ARG A 82 22.52 4.52 0.11
CA ARG A 82 23.10 4.32 -1.23
C ARG A 82 22.06 3.82 -2.23
N LEU A 83 21.21 2.86 -1.84
CA LEU A 83 20.13 2.36 -2.71
C LEU A 83 19.17 3.48 -3.13
N LYS A 84 18.82 4.41 -2.23
CA LYS A 84 18.02 5.60 -2.58
C LYS A 84 18.70 6.51 -3.60
N GLN A 85 20.03 6.60 -3.59
CA GLN A 85 20.76 7.34 -4.62
C GLN A 85 20.70 6.62 -5.97
N GLU A 86 20.85 5.29 -5.95
CA GLU A 86 20.72 4.47 -7.16
C GLU A 86 19.30 4.46 -7.73
N GLU A 87 18.26 4.46 -6.89
CA GLU A 87 16.86 4.61 -7.31
C GLU A 87 16.64 5.89 -8.12
N ALA A 88 17.15 7.02 -7.62
CA ALA A 88 17.05 8.31 -8.30
C ALA A 88 17.80 8.30 -9.63
N ALA A 89 19.05 7.83 -9.62
CA ALA A 89 19.87 7.74 -10.84
C ALA A 89 19.24 6.82 -11.88
N LEU A 90 18.72 5.66 -11.48
CA LEU A 90 18.03 4.74 -12.37
C LEU A 90 16.74 5.34 -12.94
N GLY A 91 16.00 6.10 -12.14
CA GLY A 91 14.81 6.83 -12.62
C GLY A 91 15.16 7.80 -13.76
N ASP A 92 16.25 8.54 -13.61
CA ASP A 92 16.75 9.46 -14.65
C ASP A 92 17.23 8.70 -15.89
N GLU A 93 18.03 7.63 -15.72
CA GLU A 93 18.52 6.78 -16.81
C GLU A 93 17.36 6.15 -17.61
N LEU A 94 16.35 5.58 -16.93
CA LEU A 94 15.19 5.00 -17.61
C LEU A 94 14.40 6.05 -18.38
N LYS A 95 14.26 7.25 -17.82
CA LYS A 95 13.56 8.36 -18.47
C LYS A 95 14.26 8.78 -19.77
N GLU A 96 15.59 8.79 -19.78
CA GLU A 96 16.40 9.00 -21.00
C GLU A 96 16.19 7.88 -22.04
N MET A 97 16.00 6.65 -21.59
CA MET A 97 15.61 5.50 -22.44
C MET A 97 14.14 5.53 -22.89
N GLY A 98 13.39 6.60 -22.54
CA GLY A 98 11.99 6.75 -22.89
C GLY A 98 11.04 5.88 -22.06
N VAL A 99 11.46 5.48 -20.84
CA VAL A 99 10.67 4.73 -19.86
C VAL A 99 10.48 5.59 -18.60
N ASP A 100 9.30 6.16 -18.41
CA ASP A 100 8.94 6.90 -17.21
C ASP A 100 8.43 5.93 -16.15
N CYS A 101 9.27 5.61 -15.17
CA CYS A 101 8.99 4.57 -14.19
C CYS A 101 9.50 4.95 -12.81
N LYS A 102 8.66 4.73 -11.80
CA LYS A 102 9.07 4.78 -10.40
C LYS A 102 9.69 3.44 -9.99
N ILE A 103 10.90 3.51 -9.43
CA ILE A 103 11.64 2.37 -8.92
C ILE A 103 11.67 2.43 -7.39
N ASP A 104 11.46 1.30 -6.73
CA ASP A 104 11.62 1.13 -5.29
C ASP A 104 12.56 -0.05 -5.03
N VAL A 105 13.64 0.19 -4.28
CA VAL A 105 14.67 -0.80 -3.97
C VAL A 105 14.81 -0.91 -2.45
N THR A 106 14.13 -1.91 -1.90
CA THR A 106 14.17 -2.19 -0.47
C THR A 106 15.31 -3.17 -0.15
N PRO A 107 16.24 -2.85 0.76
CA PRO A 107 17.25 -3.82 1.18
C PRO A 107 16.62 -4.91 2.05
N ALA A 108 16.93 -6.16 1.74
CA ALA A 108 16.48 -7.33 2.49
C ALA A 108 17.68 -8.18 2.92
N LEU A 109 17.83 -8.40 4.23
CA LEU A 109 18.87 -9.28 4.75
C LEU A 109 18.55 -10.73 4.40
N ARG A 110 19.57 -11.57 4.21
CA ARG A 110 19.31 -12.98 3.87
C ARG A 110 18.45 -13.71 4.90
N ARG A 111 18.59 -13.39 6.19
CA ARG A 111 17.69 -13.91 7.24
C ARG A 111 16.23 -13.49 7.10
N TYR A 112 15.91 -12.42 6.36
CA TYR A 112 14.53 -12.01 6.09
C TYR A 112 13.76 -13.14 5.39
N PHE A 113 14.37 -13.76 4.37
CA PHE A 113 13.76 -14.85 3.62
C PHE A 113 13.54 -16.06 4.52
N ARG A 114 14.58 -16.51 5.25
CA ARG A 114 14.49 -17.65 6.19
C ARG A 114 13.47 -17.47 7.30
N ASN A 115 13.32 -16.24 7.79
CA ASN A 115 12.43 -15.92 8.92
C ASN A 115 11.13 -15.24 8.48
N ALA A 116 10.78 -15.31 7.19
CA ALA A 116 9.60 -14.66 6.67
C ALA A 116 8.35 -15.19 7.40
N ARG A 117 7.57 -14.27 7.98
CA ARG A 117 6.30 -14.59 8.63
C ARG A 117 5.16 -14.56 7.61
N PRO A 118 4.07 -15.32 7.84
CA PRO A 118 2.87 -15.21 7.03
C PRO A 118 2.41 -13.75 6.92
N SER A 119 2.27 -13.30 5.69
CA SER A 119 1.80 -11.97 5.29
C SER A 119 1.42 -12.04 3.82
N ILE A 120 0.59 -11.10 3.36
CA ILE A 120 0.24 -10.92 1.95
C ILE A 120 1.53 -10.77 1.14
N PHE A 121 2.44 -9.87 1.57
CA PHE A 121 3.70 -9.64 0.87
C PHE A 121 4.57 -10.89 0.77
N ALA A 122 4.80 -11.60 1.88
CA ALA A 122 5.62 -12.81 1.85
C ALA A 122 4.98 -13.90 0.97
N TYR A 123 3.64 -14.02 1.01
CA TYR A 123 2.90 -15.00 0.20
C TYR A 123 3.11 -14.74 -1.28
N GLU A 124 2.93 -13.49 -1.70
CA GLU A 124 3.16 -13.05 -3.07
C GLU A 124 4.62 -13.21 -3.49
N LEU A 125 5.56 -12.80 -2.64
CA LEU A 125 6.99 -12.87 -2.91
C LEU A 125 7.44 -14.32 -3.14
N LYS A 126 6.98 -15.26 -2.31
CA LYS A 126 7.31 -16.67 -2.50
C LYS A 126 6.67 -17.26 -3.76
N ALA A 127 5.43 -16.89 -4.07
CA ALA A 127 4.71 -17.44 -5.21
C ALA A 127 5.17 -16.86 -6.56
N HIS A 128 5.57 -15.59 -6.60
CA HIS A 128 5.78 -14.85 -7.84
C HIS A 128 7.09 -14.07 -7.91
N GLY A 129 7.83 -13.93 -6.80
CA GLY A 129 9.12 -13.24 -6.79
C GLY A 129 10.10 -13.85 -7.79
N GLN A 130 10.93 -13.01 -8.38
CA GLN A 130 11.89 -13.44 -9.41
C GLN A 130 13.29 -13.02 -9.05
N VAL A 131 14.19 -13.98 -8.90
CA VAL A 131 15.62 -13.68 -8.69
C VAL A 131 16.21 -13.26 -10.03
N LEU A 132 16.54 -11.99 -10.18
CA LEU A 132 17.15 -11.46 -11.41
C LEU A 132 18.67 -11.61 -11.38
N ARG A 133 19.30 -11.36 -10.23
CA ARG A 133 20.75 -11.50 -10.03
C ARG A 133 21.05 -12.14 -8.68
N GLY A 134 22.19 -12.82 -8.58
CA GLY A 134 22.61 -13.51 -7.36
C GLY A 134 22.18 -14.98 -7.30
N GLU A 135 22.01 -15.50 -6.08
CA GLU A 135 21.69 -16.91 -5.88
C GLU A 135 20.24 -17.24 -6.27
N SER A 136 20.09 -18.05 -7.34
CA SER A 136 18.78 -18.40 -7.93
C SER A 136 17.76 -19.04 -6.98
N ARG A 137 18.19 -19.56 -5.82
CA ARG A 137 17.36 -20.27 -4.84
C ARG A 137 17.11 -19.49 -3.55
N VAL A 138 17.44 -18.20 -3.49
CA VAL A 138 17.23 -17.39 -2.27
C VAL A 138 15.78 -17.36 -1.79
N LEU A 139 14.80 -17.52 -2.70
CA LEU A 139 13.38 -17.59 -2.35
C LEU A 139 12.96 -18.97 -1.83
N ASP A 140 13.72 -20.03 -2.12
CA ASP A 140 13.47 -21.38 -1.60
C ASP A 140 13.69 -21.45 -0.08
N ASP A 141 14.50 -20.54 0.46
CA ASP A 141 14.73 -20.37 1.90
C ASP A 141 13.47 -19.89 2.65
N MET A 142 12.47 -19.33 1.95
CA MET A 142 11.25 -18.85 2.58
C MET A 142 10.39 -20.01 3.10
N PRO A 143 9.81 -19.92 4.32
CA PRO A 143 8.84 -20.89 4.82
C PRO A 143 7.64 -21.03 3.90
N SER A 144 7.02 -22.21 3.85
CA SER A 144 5.72 -22.38 3.19
C SER A 144 4.62 -22.08 4.19
N PHE A 145 3.62 -21.32 3.77
CA PHE A 145 2.44 -21.01 4.56
C PHE A 145 1.22 -21.06 3.65
N SER A 146 0.10 -21.47 4.23
CA SER A 146 -1.20 -21.47 3.58
C SER A 146 -1.76 -20.05 3.54
N ARG A 147 -2.71 -19.80 2.64
CA ARG A 147 -3.44 -18.52 2.58
C ARG A 147 -4.21 -18.19 3.86
N SER A 148 -4.62 -19.21 4.63
CA SER A 148 -5.28 -19.03 5.93
C SER A 148 -4.33 -18.64 7.06
N ASP A 149 -3.02 -18.79 6.87
CA ASP A 149 -2.02 -18.36 7.85
C ASP A 149 -1.76 -16.86 7.77
N ILE A 150 -2.21 -16.18 6.71
CA ILE A 150 -2.06 -14.73 6.56
C ILE A 150 -2.91 -14.04 7.64
N PRO A 151 -2.31 -13.24 8.52
CA PRO A 151 -3.06 -12.58 9.58
C PRO A 151 -4.07 -11.57 9.03
N ARG A 152 -5.30 -11.59 9.56
CA ARG A 152 -6.34 -10.58 9.26
C ARG A 152 -5.84 -9.14 9.45
N MET A 153 -4.97 -8.92 10.43
CA MET A 153 -4.36 -7.62 10.70
C MET A 153 -3.53 -7.08 9.53
N ASP A 154 -2.99 -7.94 8.66
CA ASP A 154 -2.21 -7.51 7.49
C ASP A 154 -3.12 -6.85 6.45
N ALA A 155 -4.28 -7.46 6.19
CA ALA A 155 -5.35 -6.88 5.37
C ALA A 155 -5.90 -5.58 5.95
N PHE A 156 -6.12 -5.53 7.28
CA PHE A 156 -6.55 -4.30 7.93
C PHE A 156 -5.53 -3.16 7.77
N TYR A 157 -4.23 -3.44 7.92
CA TYR A 157 -3.19 -2.44 7.68
C TYR A 157 -3.11 -1.99 6.22
N LEU A 158 -3.29 -2.90 5.27
CA LEU A 158 -3.39 -2.58 3.84
C LEU A 158 -4.52 -1.57 3.60
N LEU A 159 -5.72 -1.84 4.12
CA LEU A 159 -6.88 -0.97 3.96
C LEU A 159 -6.61 0.43 4.54
N ASN A 160 -6.07 0.52 5.75
CA ASN A 160 -5.77 1.80 6.40
C ASN A 160 -4.64 2.58 5.71
N ASN A 161 -3.65 1.90 5.11
CA ASN A 161 -2.65 2.57 4.28
C ASN A 161 -3.29 3.18 3.02
N ARG A 162 -4.27 2.52 2.41
CA ARG A 162 -5.01 3.08 1.27
C ARG A 162 -5.91 4.24 1.66
N ILE A 163 -6.53 4.21 2.84
CA ILE A 163 -7.24 5.38 3.38
C ILE A 163 -6.30 6.60 3.45
N MET A 164 -5.07 6.43 3.95
CA MET A 164 -4.09 7.52 4.00
C MET A 164 -3.78 8.05 2.60
N GLU A 165 -3.51 7.17 1.63
CA GLU A 165 -3.28 7.58 0.23
C GLU A 165 -4.49 8.32 -0.37
N GLN A 166 -5.72 7.92 -0.03
CA GLN A 166 -6.92 8.62 -0.50
C GLN A 166 -7.07 10.02 0.11
N LEU A 167 -6.63 10.23 1.35
CA LEU A 167 -6.57 11.56 1.94
C LEU A 167 -5.53 12.45 1.23
N GLU A 168 -4.39 11.88 0.79
CA GLU A 168 -3.43 12.60 -0.06
C GLU A 168 -4.03 12.99 -1.42
N ASN A 169 -4.76 12.06 -2.04
CA ASN A 169 -5.45 12.30 -3.31
C ASN A 169 -6.52 13.37 -3.17
N TYR A 170 -7.30 13.34 -2.09
CA TYR A 170 -8.30 14.37 -1.80
C TYR A 170 -7.67 15.76 -1.73
N CYS A 171 -6.57 15.94 -0.98
CA CYS A 171 -5.86 17.23 -0.94
C CYS A 171 -5.41 17.67 -2.34
N SER A 172 -4.87 16.75 -3.14
CA SER A 172 -4.41 17.05 -4.49
C SER A 172 -5.56 17.48 -5.42
N LEU A 173 -6.72 16.82 -5.31
CA LEU A 173 -7.94 17.16 -6.04
C LEU A 173 -8.49 18.52 -5.62
N SER A 174 -8.60 18.77 -4.31
CA SER A 174 -9.14 20.03 -3.78
C SER A 174 -8.26 21.24 -4.08
N SER A 175 -6.94 21.05 -4.23
CA SER A 175 -6.01 22.12 -4.59
C SER A 175 -5.93 22.39 -6.10
N GLY A 176 -6.64 21.63 -6.94
CA GLY A 176 -6.62 21.82 -8.40
C GLY A 176 -5.28 21.48 -9.06
N ASN A 177 -4.47 20.61 -8.44
CA ASN A 177 -3.15 20.26 -8.96
C ASN A 177 -3.27 19.56 -10.32
N HIS A 178 -2.39 19.92 -11.27
CA HIS A 178 -2.33 19.25 -12.57
C HIS A 178 -2.05 17.75 -12.40
N GLY A 179 -2.82 16.90 -13.09
CA GLY A 179 -2.72 15.43 -12.97
C GLY A 179 -3.33 14.84 -11.69
N ALA A 180 -3.97 15.64 -10.83
CA ALA A 180 -4.61 15.14 -9.61
C ALA A 180 -5.74 14.13 -9.89
N ALA A 181 -6.53 14.37 -10.94
CA ALA A 181 -7.61 13.46 -11.35
C ALA A 181 -7.07 12.09 -11.82
N GLU A 182 -5.98 12.08 -12.60
CA GLU A 182 -5.31 10.84 -13.02
C GLU A 182 -4.78 10.07 -11.80
N LYS A 183 -4.07 10.77 -10.90
CA LYS A 183 -3.55 10.16 -9.67
C LYS A 183 -4.67 9.59 -8.79
N ALA A 184 -5.79 10.33 -8.66
CA ALA A 184 -6.95 9.89 -7.91
C ALA A 184 -7.62 8.67 -8.56
N ALA A 185 -7.85 8.68 -9.88
CA ALA A 185 -8.42 7.54 -10.60
C ALA A 185 -7.56 6.27 -10.43
N TYR A 186 -6.24 6.40 -10.52
CA TYR A 186 -5.33 5.28 -10.25
C TYR A 186 -5.38 4.82 -8.79
N GLY A 187 -5.43 5.75 -7.84
CA GLY A 187 -5.60 5.45 -6.42
C GLY A 187 -6.92 4.71 -6.14
N ILE A 188 -8.02 5.14 -6.76
CA ILE A 188 -9.35 4.51 -6.66
C ILE A 188 -9.29 3.09 -7.19
N ALA A 189 -8.69 2.89 -8.37
CA ALA A 189 -8.50 1.56 -8.95
C ALA A 189 -7.75 0.63 -7.98
N LYS A 190 -6.61 1.08 -7.44
CA LYS A 190 -5.83 0.30 -6.45
C LYS A 190 -6.65 -0.03 -5.21
N PHE A 191 -7.49 0.88 -4.75
CA PHE A 191 -8.26 0.66 -3.53
C PHE A 191 -9.35 -0.39 -3.73
N TYR A 192 -10.07 -0.40 -4.85
CA TYR A 192 -11.03 -1.48 -5.13
C TYR A 192 -10.36 -2.86 -5.21
N LEU A 193 -9.15 -2.94 -5.79
CA LEU A 193 -8.35 -4.18 -5.80
C LEU A 193 -7.94 -4.61 -4.39
N ASP A 194 -7.61 -3.64 -3.53
CA ASP A 194 -7.24 -3.92 -2.14
C ASP A 194 -8.45 -4.21 -1.25
N LEU A 195 -9.66 -3.74 -1.57
CA LEU A 195 -10.91 -4.20 -0.93
C LEU A 195 -11.11 -5.70 -1.17
N ALA A 196 -10.95 -6.15 -2.42
CA ALA A 196 -11.02 -7.58 -2.74
C ALA A 196 -9.95 -8.39 -1.99
N THR A 197 -8.74 -7.85 -1.92
CA THR A 197 -7.63 -8.45 -1.16
C THR A 197 -7.97 -8.59 0.32
N SER A 198 -8.54 -7.54 0.90
CA SER A 198 -8.89 -7.49 2.32
C SER A 198 -9.96 -8.51 2.68
N ILE A 199 -11.07 -8.50 1.93
CA ILE A 199 -12.19 -9.44 2.13
C ILE A 199 -11.71 -10.89 2.02
N LEU A 200 -10.96 -11.23 0.97
CA LEU A 200 -10.45 -12.58 0.77
C LEU A 200 -9.48 -13.02 1.87
N THR A 201 -8.69 -12.10 2.41
CA THR A 201 -7.76 -12.40 3.51
C THR A 201 -8.51 -12.69 4.80
N PHE A 202 -9.55 -11.90 5.12
CA PHE A 202 -10.37 -12.13 6.31
C PHE A 202 -11.10 -13.48 6.29
N GLU A 203 -11.48 -13.91 5.10
CA GLU A 203 -12.14 -15.19 4.81
C GLU A 203 -11.16 -16.35 4.59
N GLY A 204 -9.85 -16.14 4.73
CA GLY A 204 -8.83 -17.19 4.52
C GLY A 204 -8.77 -17.72 3.07
N ALA A 205 -9.32 -16.97 2.12
CA ALA A 205 -9.47 -17.33 0.72
C ALA A 205 -8.52 -16.56 -0.22
N TYR A 206 -7.56 -15.81 0.34
CA TYR A 206 -6.62 -14.97 -0.40
C TYR A 206 -5.90 -15.70 -1.56
N VAL A 207 -5.72 -14.98 -2.68
CA VAL A 207 -4.99 -15.44 -3.87
C VAL A 207 -4.10 -14.31 -4.44
N PRO A 208 -2.93 -14.63 -5.04
CA PRO A 208 -1.91 -13.62 -5.32
C PRO A 208 -2.19 -12.63 -6.45
N THR A 209 -2.91 -13.00 -7.50
CA THR A 209 -3.05 -12.14 -8.69
C THR A 209 -4.36 -11.36 -8.64
N TYR A 210 -4.38 -10.12 -9.12
CA TYR A 210 -5.58 -9.28 -9.14
C TYR A 210 -6.73 -9.97 -9.89
N ARG A 211 -6.42 -10.60 -11.03
CA ARG A 211 -7.43 -11.36 -11.79
C ARG A 211 -8.01 -12.52 -10.99
N ALA A 212 -7.17 -13.27 -10.26
CA ALA A 212 -7.65 -14.37 -9.43
C ALA A 212 -8.47 -13.87 -8.24
N ARG A 213 -8.10 -12.72 -7.63
CA ARG A 213 -8.85 -12.11 -6.52
C ARG A 213 -10.26 -11.72 -6.97
N ALA A 214 -10.39 -11.03 -8.10
CA ALA A 214 -11.70 -10.66 -8.64
C ALA A 214 -12.57 -11.90 -8.91
N GLY A 215 -11.99 -12.98 -9.45
CA GLY A 215 -12.70 -14.25 -9.65
C GLY A 215 -13.12 -14.93 -8.35
N ALA A 216 -12.21 -15.03 -7.37
CA ALA A 216 -12.47 -15.66 -6.08
C ALA A 216 -13.51 -14.90 -5.24
N LEU A 217 -13.53 -13.57 -5.32
CA LEU A 217 -14.48 -12.75 -4.58
C LEU A 217 -15.93 -13.01 -5.03
N LYS A 218 -16.16 -13.28 -6.32
CA LYS A 218 -17.51 -13.57 -6.85
C LYS A 218 -18.16 -14.78 -6.23
N THR A 219 -17.36 -15.80 -5.94
CA THR A 219 -17.81 -17.08 -5.37
C THR A 219 -18.01 -17.01 -3.87
N LEU A 220 -17.67 -15.88 -3.24
CA LEU A 220 -17.66 -15.72 -1.80
C LEU A 220 -18.83 -14.82 -1.35
N ARG A 221 -19.35 -15.08 -0.15
CA ARG A 221 -20.38 -14.27 0.51
C ARG A 221 -19.97 -14.08 1.97
N PRO A 222 -19.23 -13.01 2.30
CA PRO A 222 -18.79 -12.75 3.67
C PRO A 222 -20.01 -12.49 4.54
N ALA A 223 -20.12 -13.18 5.66
CA ALA A 223 -21.25 -12.99 6.57
C ALA A 223 -21.20 -11.59 7.20
N GLY A 224 -22.31 -10.87 7.12
CA GLY A 224 -22.49 -9.57 7.78
C GLY A 224 -21.69 -8.40 7.19
N LEU A 225 -21.12 -8.54 5.99
CA LEU A 225 -20.40 -7.45 5.34
C LEU A 225 -21.34 -6.37 4.76
N MET A 226 -22.23 -6.77 3.85
CA MET A 226 -23.12 -5.88 3.09
C MET A 226 -24.38 -6.63 2.67
N GLU A 227 -25.44 -5.90 2.33
CA GLU A 227 -26.61 -6.49 1.70
C GLU A 227 -26.30 -7.02 0.29
N THR A 228 -27.14 -7.93 -0.21
CA THR A 228 -26.85 -8.68 -1.44
C THR A 228 -26.63 -7.79 -2.66
N GLU A 229 -27.46 -6.75 -2.85
CA GLU A 229 -27.33 -5.85 -4.00
C GLU A 229 -26.13 -4.91 -3.87
N GLU A 230 -25.84 -4.42 -2.66
CA GLU A 230 -24.65 -3.59 -2.40
C GLU A 230 -23.37 -4.39 -2.66
N TYR A 231 -23.33 -5.64 -2.20
CA TYR A 231 -22.21 -6.54 -2.49
C TYR A 231 -22.08 -6.81 -4.00
N ALA A 232 -23.19 -6.98 -4.71
CA ALA A 232 -23.16 -7.09 -6.17
C ALA A 232 -22.61 -5.81 -6.84
N GLY A 233 -22.93 -4.63 -6.31
CA GLY A 233 -22.35 -3.35 -6.69
C GLY A 233 -20.83 -3.32 -6.52
N LEU A 234 -20.34 -3.74 -5.35
CA LEU A 234 -18.91 -3.88 -5.07
C LEU A 234 -18.22 -4.81 -6.07
N LEU A 235 -18.80 -5.99 -6.34
CA LEU A 235 -18.24 -6.94 -7.30
C LEU A 235 -18.09 -6.33 -8.69
N ARG A 236 -19.11 -5.58 -9.17
CA ARG A 236 -19.05 -4.87 -10.46
C ARG A 236 -17.90 -3.85 -10.49
N LYS A 237 -17.68 -3.12 -9.39
CA LYS A 237 -16.56 -2.15 -9.28
C LYS A 237 -15.20 -2.85 -9.26
N VAL A 238 -15.04 -3.91 -8.46
CA VAL A 238 -13.80 -4.71 -8.41
C VAL A 238 -13.46 -5.26 -9.79
N ASP A 239 -14.43 -5.82 -10.51
CA ASP A 239 -14.24 -6.33 -11.87
C ASP A 239 -13.81 -5.22 -12.84
N HIS A 240 -14.54 -4.11 -12.84
CA HIS A 240 -14.26 -2.96 -13.69
C HIS A 240 -12.83 -2.46 -13.48
N TRP A 241 -12.45 -2.17 -12.23
CA TRP A 241 -11.13 -1.64 -11.91
C TRP A 241 -10.01 -2.66 -12.08
N THR A 242 -10.29 -3.96 -11.93
CA THR A 242 -9.34 -5.02 -12.29
C THR A 242 -9.05 -5.02 -13.78
N SER A 243 -10.09 -4.88 -14.62
CA SER A 243 -9.91 -4.76 -16.06
C SER A 243 -9.11 -3.51 -16.44
N VAL A 244 -9.44 -2.36 -15.84
CA VAL A 244 -8.72 -1.09 -16.06
C VAL A 244 -7.25 -1.21 -15.65
N LYS A 245 -6.95 -1.82 -14.50
CA LYS A 245 -5.56 -1.98 -14.02
C LYS A 245 -4.73 -2.86 -14.95
N LEU A 246 -5.30 -3.97 -15.43
CA LEU A 246 -4.61 -4.96 -16.25
C LEU A 246 -4.55 -4.57 -17.73
N SER A 247 -5.41 -3.66 -18.18
CA SER A 247 -5.47 -3.19 -19.56
C SER A 247 -5.86 -1.71 -19.57
N PRO A 248 -4.95 -0.83 -19.13
CA PRO A 248 -5.25 0.59 -18.99
C PRO A 248 -5.50 1.22 -20.37
N THR A 249 -6.56 2.00 -20.48
CA THR A 249 -6.75 2.97 -21.56
C THR A 249 -6.62 4.37 -21.02
N ARG A 250 -5.98 5.26 -21.79
CA ARG A 250 -5.73 6.65 -21.38
C ARG A 250 -7.00 7.37 -20.92
N SER A 251 -8.10 7.14 -21.62
CA SER A 251 -9.40 7.77 -21.35
C SER A 251 -9.94 7.52 -19.95
N VAL A 252 -9.52 6.44 -19.27
CA VAL A 252 -9.98 6.12 -17.92
C VAL A 252 -9.28 7.00 -16.87
N PHE A 253 -8.10 7.52 -17.18
CA PHE A 253 -7.31 8.33 -16.25
C PHE A 253 -7.39 9.84 -16.53
N THR A 254 -7.88 10.25 -17.70
CA THR A 254 -8.06 11.66 -18.08
C THR A 254 -9.44 12.21 -17.69
N GLN A 255 -9.94 11.85 -16.51
CA GLN A 255 -11.24 12.30 -16.04
C GLN A 255 -11.18 13.72 -15.47
N GLU A 256 -12.33 14.41 -15.47
CA GLU A 256 -12.48 15.70 -14.80
C GLU A 256 -12.43 15.54 -13.27
N ALA A 257 -11.98 16.58 -12.58
CA ALA A 257 -11.81 16.54 -11.12
C ALA A 257 -13.12 16.26 -10.37
N GLU A 258 -14.25 16.80 -10.85
CA GLU A 258 -15.57 16.57 -10.26
C GLU A 258 -15.98 15.10 -10.31
N ARG A 259 -15.76 14.44 -11.46
CA ARG A 259 -16.02 13.02 -11.63
C ARG A 259 -15.11 12.17 -10.74
N ALA A 260 -13.82 12.50 -10.69
CA ALA A 260 -12.88 11.82 -9.79
C ALA A 260 -13.28 11.96 -8.31
N LEU A 261 -13.80 13.13 -7.90
CA LEU A 261 -14.32 13.35 -6.55
C LEU A 261 -15.60 12.54 -6.28
N SER A 262 -16.49 12.43 -7.27
CA SER A 262 -17.68 11.57 -7.18
C SER A 262 -17.30 10.11 -6.96
N ASP A 263 -16.38 9.58 -7.79
CA ASP A 263 -15.90 8.20 -7.67
C ASP A 263 -15.17 7.96 -6.33
N TRP A 264 -14.45 8.97 -5.82
CA TRP A 264 -13.79 8.92 -4.52
C TRP A 264 -14.80 8.81 -3.36
N LYS A 265 -15.93 9.54 -3.43
CA LYS A 265 -17.01 9.46 -2.43
C LYS A 265 -17.72 8.11 -2.48
N GLU A 266 -18.01 7.62 -3.68
CA GLU A 266 -18.62 6.30 -3.86
C GLU A 266 -17.73 5.18 -3.27
N LEU A 267 -16.43 5.20 -3.60
CA LEU A 267 -15.45 4.29 -3.03
C LEU A 267 -15.45 4.34 -1.50
N ALA A 268 -15.55 5.54 -0.91
CA ALA A 268 -15.52 5.69 0.54
C ALA A 268 -16.68 4.97 1.23
N GLY A 269 -17.87 4.89 0.60
CA GLY A 269 -19.00 4.10 1.09
C GLY A 269 -18.66 2.61 1.19
N TYR A 270 -18.11 2.02 0.12
CA TYR A 270 -17.68 0.61 0.16
C TYR A 270 -16.55 0.36 1.17
N VAL A 271 -15.57 1.26 1.24
CA VAL A 271 -14.46 1.17 2.19
C VAL A 271 -14.99 1.24 3.62
N HIS A 272 -15.97 2.09 3.88
CA HIS A 272 -16.55 2.27 5.22
C HIS A 272 -17.20 0.98 5.72
N GLU A 273 -18.03 0.34 4.91
CA GLU A 273 -18.66 -0.93 5.26
C GLU A 273 -17.65 -2.07 5.43
N VAL A 274 -16.67 -2.19 4.52
CA VAL A 274 -15.61 -3.20 4.66
C VAL A 274 -14.78 -2.96 5.92
N TRP A 275 -14.37 -1.72 6.19
CA TRP A 275 -13.59 -1.37 7.37
C TRP A 275 -14.37 -1.63 8.68
N ARG A 276 -15.67 -1.33 8.70
CA ARG A 276 -16.55 -1.61 9.85
C ARG A 276 -16.69 -3.11 10.08
N TRP A 277 -16.88 -3.88 9.01
CA TRP A 277 -16.93 -5.34 9.05
C TRP A 277 -15.61 -5.96 9.55
N GLU A 278 -14.47 -5.49 9.06
CA GLU A 278 -13.14 -5.94 9.50
C GLU A 278 -12.92 -5.69 11.00
N LEU A 279 -13.24 -4.49 11.48
CA LEU A 279 -13.14 -4.19 12.91
C LEU A 279 -14.09 -5.06 13.74
N SER A 280 -15.30 -5.28 13.25
CA SER A 280 -16.27 -6.12 13.94
C SER A 280 -15.75 -7.56 14.08
N ALA A 281 -15.13 -8.09 13.02
CA ALA A 281 -14.50 -9.41 13.00
C ALA A 281 -13.24 -9.49 13.88
N ILE A 282 -12.43 -8.43 13.95
CA ILE A 282 -11.23 -8.38 14.82
C ILE A 282 -11.64 -8.34 16.30
N LEU A 283 -12.64 -7.51 16.63
CA LEU A 283 -13.08 -7.29 18.01
C LEU A 283 -14.12 -8.30 18.49
N ALA A 284 -14.58 -9.18 17.60
CA ALA A 284 -15.70 -10.10 17.83
C ALA A 284 -16.94 -9.39 18.40
N MET A 285 -17.25 -8.19 17.88
CA MET A 285 -18.40 -7.40 18.30
C MET A 285 -18.97 -6.60 17.12
N ASN A 286 -20.27 -6.35 17.15
CA ASN A 286 -20.91 -5.41 16.23
C ASN A 286 -21.07 -4.04 16.89
N GLY A 287 -21.10 -2.98 16.10
CA GLY A 287 -21.38 -1.66 16.61
C GLY A 287 -21.18 -0.56 15.58
N GLU A 288 -21.47 0.66 16.01
CA GLU A 288 -21.17 1.84 15.22
C GLU A 288 -19.67 2.02 15.02
N THR A 289 -19.30 2.57 13.88
CA THR A 289 -17.92 2.87 13.45
C THR A 289 -17.10 3.57 14.54
N ALA A 290 -17.70 4.57 15.21
CA ALA A 290 -17.05 5.31 16.30
C ALA A 290 -16.64 4.41 17.46
N LEU A 291 -17.56 3.52 17.86
CA LEU A 291 -17.39 2.63 19.00
C LEU A 291 -16.32 1.58 18.69
N LEU A 292 -16.40 0.96 17.51
CA LEU A 292 -15.41 -0.01 17.04
C LEU A 292 -14.01 0.63 16.98
N ALA A 293 -13.88 1.83 16.42
CA ALA A 293 -12.61 2.55 16.36
C ALA A 293 -12.01 2.81 17.75
N ARG A 294 -12.85 3.26 18.70
CA ARG A 294 -12.44 3.54 20.07
C ARG A 294 -12.03 2.26 20.80
N ARG A 295 -12.79 1.18 20.62
CA ARG A 295 -12.52 -0.11 21.25
C ARG A 295 -11.23 -0.72 20.72
N PHE A 296 -11.05 -0.76 19.40
CA PHE A 296 -9.82 -1.21 18.76
C PHE A 296 -8.59 -0.43 19.25
N ALA A 297 -8.67 0.91 19.26
CA ALA A 297 -7.60 1.74 19.79
C ALA A 297 -7.30 1.48 21.27
N ALA A 298 -8.29 1.08 22.07
CA ALA A 298 -8.11 0.78 23.50
C ALA A 298 -7.54 -0.63 23.74
N GLU A 299 -8.00 -1.64 23.00
CA GLU A 299 -7.57 -3.04 23.15
C GLU A 299 -6.17 -3.30 22.57
N CYS A 300 -5.77 -2.58 21.53
CA CYS A 300 -4.43 -2.72 20.96
C CYS A 300 -3.32 -2.00 21.77
N ALA A 301 -3.53 -1.82 23.07
CA ALA A 301 -2.47 -1.45 24.00
C ALA A 301 -1.45 -2.60 24.03
N SER A 302 -0.28 -2.38 23.42
CA SER A 302 0.81 -3.35 23.39
C SER A 302 1.89 -2.95 24.37
N SER A 303 2.61 -3.94 24.92
CA SER A 303 3.86 -3.72 25.65
C SER A 303 4.90 -2.97 24.80
N GLU A 304 4.78 -3.03 23.47
CA GLU A 304 5.63 -2.31 22.52
C GLU A 304 5.21 -0.85 22.29
N ALA A 305 4.04 -0.40 22.75
CA ALA A 305 3.55 0.94 22.48
C ALA A 305 4.55 2.02 22.94
N ALA A 306 5.14 1.85 24.13
CA ALA A 306 6.17 2.76 24.64
C ALA A 306 7.41 2.81 23.71
N VAL A 307 7.87 1.66 23.22
CA VAL A 307 9.00 1.58 22.28
C VAL A 307 8.67 2.29 20.96
N GLN A 308 7.45 2.13 20.46
CA GLN A 308 7.00 2.75 19.22
C GLN A 308 6.86 4.28 19.36
N TRP A 309 6.39 4.75 20.51
CA TRP A 309 6.38 6.17 20.86
C TRP A 309 7.79 6.74 21.02
N LEU A 310 8.73 6.00 21.63
CA LEU A 310 10.14 6.41 21.73
C LEU A 310 10.80 6.49 20.36
N LYS A 311 10.57 5.51 19.48
CA LYS A 311 11.03 5.54 18.08
C LYS A 311 10.50 6.77 17.35
N LEU A 312 9.23 7.11 17.57
CA LEU A 312 8.61 8.32 17.01
C LEU A 312 9.28 9.59 17.56
N ALA A 313 9.45 9.69 18.88
CA ALA A 313 10.08 10.83 19.53
C ALA A 313 11.51 11.06 19.04
N TYR A 314 12.32 9.99 19.00
CA TYR A 314 13.68 10.02 18.49
C TYR A 314 13.75 10.51 17.03
N ARG A 315 12.84 10.04 16.17
CA ARG A 315 12.79 10.47 14.77
C ARG A 315 12.38 11.94 14.63
N ALA A 316 11.36 12.38 15.37
CA ALA A 316 10.90 13.77 15.34
C ALA A 316 12.01 14.75 15.79
N ILE A 317 12.82 14.37 16.79
CA ILE A 317 14.02 15.10 17.19
C ILE A 317 15.01 15.18 16.01
N ARG A 318 15.30 14.04 15.37
CA ARG A 318 16.26 13.94 14.26
C ARG A 318 15.87 14.78 13.05
N ILE A 319 14.59 14.84 12.71
CA ILE A 319 14.08 15.65 11.58
C ILE A 319 13.79 17.11 11.98
N ARG A 320 14.13 17.52 13.21
CA ARG A 320 13.88 18.86 13.79
C ARG A 320 12.40 19.31 13.71
N LYS A 321 11.45 18.39 13.54
CA LYS A 321 10.00 18.66 13.58
C LYS A 321 9.42 18.48 14.99
N LEU A 322 10.15 18.92 16.02
CA LEU A 322 9.74 18.81 17.43
C LEU A 322 8.42 19.52 17.74
N ARG A 323 8.09 20.58 16.97
CA ARG A 323 6.83 21.32 17.09
C ARG A 323 5.58 20.45 16.86
N GLY A 324 5.71 19.33 16.14
CA GLY A 324 4.62 18.37 15.91
C GLY A 324 4.38 17.41 17.08
N LEU A 325 5.31 17.28 18.04
CA LEU A 325 5.15 16.44 19.23
C LEU A 325 4.83 17.21 20.51
N ALA A 326 4.99 18.54 20.52
CA ALA A 326 4.56 19.38 21.61
C ALA A 326 3.05 19.17 21.86
N GLY A 327 2.70 18.55 22.99
CA GLY A 327 1.32 18.22 23.37
C GLY A 327 0.82 16.82 22.98
N ALA A 328 1.68 15.95 22.43
CA ALA A 328 1.37 14.53 22.32
C ALA A 328 1.27 13.93 23.74
N ARG A 329 0.08 13.43 24.11
CA ARG A 329 -0.07 12.63 25.33
C ARG A 329 0.41 11.23 25.00
N PHE A 330 1.59 10.86 25.48
CA PHE A 330 2.08 9.49 25.40
C PHE A 330 1.03 8.58 26.05
N SER A 331 0.33 7.83 25.22
CA SER A 331 -0.67 6.86 25.68
C SER A 331 -0.04 5.48 25.63
N LEU A 332 -0.57 4.54 26.42
CA LEU A 332 -0.22 3.11 26.32
C LEU A 332 -0.73 2.47 25.01
N ARG A 333 -1.35 3.25 24.12
CA ARG A 333 -1.88 2.78 22.84
C ARG A 333 -0.83 2.89 21.74
N HIS A 334 -0.88 1.97 20.80
CA HIS A 334 0.07 1.93 19.70
C HIS A 334 -0.15 3.11 18.73
N PRO A 335 0.87 3.94 18.43
CA PRO A 335 0.70 5.18 17.64
C PRO A 335 0.17 4.94 16.22
N ARG A 336 0.54 3.82 15.59
CA ARG A 336 -0.01 3.40 14.29
C ARG A 336 -1.53 3.28 14.30
N HIS A 337 -2.08 2.62 15.32
CA HIS A 337 -3.51 2.34 15.38
C HIS A 337 -4.28 3.64 15.61
N LEU A 338 -3.79 4.52 16.49
CA LEU A 338 -4.39 5.83 16.66
C LEU A 338 -4.41 6.65 15.38
N LEU A 339 -3.30 6.62 14.62
CA LEU A 339 -3.21 7.31 13.34
C LEU A 339 -4.20 6.75 12.33
N TYR A 340 -4.25 5.43 12.17
CA TYR A 340 -5.19 4.77 11.27
C TYR A 340 -6.65 5.05 11.63
N MET A 341 -7.00 4.98 12.92
CA MET A 341 -8.36 5.29 13.35
C MET A 341 -8.69 6.74 13.04
N ASN A 342 -7.78 7.68 13.33
CA ASN A 342 -7.99 9.09 13.05
C ASN A 342 -8.16 9.35 11.54
N ALA A 343 -7.35 8.70 10.70
CA ALA A 343 -7.41 8.82 9.25
C ALA A 343 -8.73 8.27 8.68
N ALA A 344 -9.15 7.07 9.10
CA ALA A 344 -10.39 6.45 8.66
C ALA A 344 -11.61 7.34 9.01
N LEU A 345 -11.69 7.81 10.26
CA LEU A 345 -12.80 8.67 10.68
C LEU A 345 -12.88 9.98 9.89
N ARG A 346 -11.73 10.57 9.53
CA ARG A 346 -11.68 11.76 8.68
C ARG A 346 -12.11 11.46 7.25
N TYR A 347 -11.61 10.36 6.69
CA TYR A 347 -11.95 9.92 5.34
C TYR A 347 -13.46 9.70 5.19
N PHE A 348 -14.10 9.04 6.15
CA PHE A 348 -15.54 8.82 6.16
C PHE A 348 -16.34 10.11 6.38
N LYS A 349 -15.87 11.01 7.25
CA LYS A 349 -16.52 12.31 7.44
C LYS A 349 -16.48 13.18 6.17
N LEU A 350 -15.32 13.27 5.52
CA LEU A 350 -15.13 14.10 4.32
C LEU A 350 -15.90 13.57 3.10
N SER A 351 -16.06 12.25 3.01
CA SER A 351 -16.85 11.62 1.94
C SER A 351 -18.35 11.69 2.17
N GLY A 352 -18.80 11.92 3.41
CA GLY A 352 -20.19 11.79 3.80
C GLY A 352 -20.61 10.34 4.07
N ALA A 353 -19.67 9.39 4.11
CA ALA A 353 -19.95 7.98 4.39
C ALA A 353 -20.31 7.72 5.87
N ALA A 354 -19.98 8.63 6.78
CA ALA A 354 -20.39 8.56 8.18
C ALA A 354 -20.91 9.91 8.68
N GLU A 355 -22.18 9.94 9.10
CA GLU A 355 -22.81 11.10 9.72
C GLU A 355 -22.62 11.07 11.25
N GLY A 356 -22.03 12.12 11.83
CA GLY A 356 -21.89 12.25 13.28
C GLY A 356 -20.74 13.15 13.75
N ASP A 357 -21.07 14.30 14.33
CA ASP A 357 -20.08 15.30 14.78
C ASP A 357 -19.35 14.94 16.10
N GLY A 358 -19.87 14.00 16.90
CA GLY A 358 -19.30 13.65 18.22
C GLY A 358 -18.14 12.64 18.22
N MET A 359 -17.75 12.15 17.04
CA MET A 359 -16.98 10.91 16.86
C MET A 359 -15.47 11.07 17.11
N SER A 360 -14.91 12.21 16.71
CA SER A 360 -13.46 12.38 16.58
C SER A 360 -12.75 12.99 17.81
N SER A 361 -13.42 13.85 18.58
CA SER A 361 -12.76 14.64 19.64
C SER A 361 -12.00 13.77 20.65
N SER A 362 -12.52 12.58 20.99
CA SER A 362 -11.88 11.64 21.93
C SER A 362 -10.61 10.99 21.37
N ILE A 363 -10.61 10.46 20.13
CA ILE A 363 -9.40 9.84 19.53
C ILE A 363 -8.39 10.92 19.15
N ALA A 364 -8.85 12.04 18.57
CA ALA A 364 -8.03 13.20 18.25
C ALA A 364 -7.31 13.75 19.48
N SER A 365 -7.96 13.78 20.66
CA SER A 365 -7.34 14.26 21.90
C SER A 365 -6.09 13.48 22.33
N THR A 366 -5.90 12.24 21.83
CA THR A 366 -4.72 11.40 22.11
C THR A 366 -3.60 11.59 21.10
N MET A 367 -3.87 12.24 19.97
CA MET A 367 -2.89 12.57 18.93
C MET A 367 -2.23 13.95 19.21
N PRO A 368 -1.08 14.26 18.59
CA PRO A 368 -0.44 15.56 18.76
C PRO A 368 -1.36 16.71 18.35
N LEU A 369 -1.23 17.86 19.04
CA LEU A 369 -2.16 19.01 19.01
C LEU A 369 -2.58 19.45 17.59
N LYS A 370 -1.65 19.40 16.64
CA LYS A 370 -1.84 19.82 15.25
C LYS A 370 -2.73 18.87 14.42
N THR A 371 -2.63 17.58 14.68
CA THR A 371 -3.49 16.54 14.07
C THR A 371 -4.86 16.40 14.75
N ARG A 372 -5.23 17.34 15.63
CA ARG A 372 -6.54 17.30 16.32
C ARG A 372 -7.65 18.00 15.55
N ALA A 373 -7.31 19.02 14.76
CA ALA A 373 -8.28 19.70 13.91
C ALA A 373 -8.88 18.70 12.91
N LEU A 374 -10.18 18.80 12.66
CA LEU A 374 -10.94 17.83 11.86
C LEU A 374 -11.29 18.31 10.46
N GLY A 375 -10.98 19.57 10.17
CA GLY A 375 -11.13 20.14 8.85
C GLY A 375 -10.09 19.59 7.87
N SER A 376 -10.40 19.76 6.59
CA SER A 376 -9.50 19.46 5.47
C SER A 376 -8.12 20.11 5.62
N GLU A 377 -8.04 21.27 6.28
CA GLU A 377 -6.83 22.04 6.56
C GLU A 377 -5.74 21.25 7.31
N SER A 378 -6.13 20.22 8.07
CA SER A 378 -5.20 19.42 8.89
C SER A 378 -4.74 18.12 8.20
N ILE A 379 -5.28 17.79 7.02
CA ILE A 379 -4.91 16.58 6.29
C ILE A 379 -3.43 16.60 5.86
N PRO A 380 -2.85 17.71 5.33
CA PRO A 380 -1.44 17.73 4.94
C PRO A 380 -0.50 17.40 6.10
N GLU A 381 -0.80 17.86 7.31
CA GLU A 381 -0.01 17.56 8.51
C GLU A 381 -0.14 16.08 8.91
N LEU A 382 -1.35 15.50 8.84
CA LEU A 382 -1.59 14.08 9.10
C LEU A 382 -0.83 13.18 8.11
N VAL A 383 -0.92 13.52 6.81
CA VAL A 383 -0.22 12.85 5.72
C VAL A 383 1.29 12.96 5.87
N SER A 384 1.81 14.15 6.17
CA SER A 384 3.25 14.34 6.40
C SER A 384 3.71 13.49 7.59
N PHE A 385 2.93 13.47 8.67
CA PHE A 385 3.25 12.66 9.84
C PHE A 385 3.26 11.15 9.52
N TRP A 386 2.28 10.67 8.76
CA TRP A 386 2.25 9.28 8.28
C TRP A 386 3.44 8.95 7.38
N THR A 387 3.76 9.82 6.41
CA THR A 387 4.87 9.62 5.47
C THR A 387 6.21 9.58 6.20
N ASP A 388 6.44 10.51 7.12
CA ASP A 388 7.66 10.58 7.92
C ASP A 388 7.80 9.37 8.86
N TYR A 389 6.68 8.83 9.34
CA TYR A 389 6.68 7.78 10.36
C TYR A 389 6.58 6.35 9.80
N PHE A 390 5.83 6.10 8.72
CA PHE A 390 5.54 4.75 8.22
C PHE A 390 6.13 4.47 6.84
N ARG A 391 6.15 5.46 5.93
CA ARG A 391 6.61 5.23 4.55
C ARG A 391 8.13 5.20 4.43
N ASN A 392 8.83 5.89 5.32
CA ASN A 392 10.29 5.93 5.40
C ASN A 392 10.89 4.98 6.46
N CYS A 393 10.14 3.98 6.92
CA CYS A 393 10.52 3.04 7.97
C CYS A 393 11.17 1.77 7.44
#